data_AF-A0A8J8JUI1-F1
#
_entry.id   AF-A0A8J8JUI1-F1
#
_cell.length_a   1.000
_cell.length_b   1.000
_cell.length_c   1.000
_cell.angle_alpha   90.00
_cell.angle_beta   90.00
_cell.angle_gamma   90.00
#
_symmetry.space_group_name_H-M   'P 1'
#
loop_
_entity.id
_entity.type
_entity.pdbx_description
1 polymer ?
#
loop_
_entity_poly.entity_id
_entity_poly.type
_entity_poly.pdbx_seq_one_letter_code
_entity_poly.pdbx_strand_id
1 'polypeptide(L)'
;RFMHFGIDYSAGTEQFRLLDDTGTTVDVTLPAADYKSLEEVVSAIAPQLVGQNMAVRSDGNNIEFVSLTEGKDSSIVISDGLGSGQFLTDFGFTDGEIGQGVDLTATITAINSLAFPVDYSTTNAKFELVDEVGNAATITLSGVYPTNAALIADIDAQITASLAPPAGISGEIEIDPTADPIQFHSISSGGSSTVTINQISGDFLTGTGFESGERGNVFYKTVNDVLADLDTALSNIIETRTSVGGRGRALDDQEIQNEKFVFDMQTTLSVIEDLDFTEAISRFNIEQVALQAAQQAYSKVQNLSLFNFL
;
A
#
# COMPACT_ATOMS: atom_id res chain seq x y z
N ARG A 1 3.86 3.32 6.23
CA ARG A 1 5.13 4.10 6.07
C ARG A 1 6.11 3.71 7.18
N PHE A 2 6.64 2.48 7.18
CA PHE A 2 7.76 2.11 8.07
C PHE A 2 9.00 2.90 7.65
N MET A 3 9.33 3.89 8.46
CA MET A 3 10.58 4.63 8.32
C MET A 3 11.68 3.83 9.00
N HIS A 4 12.54 3.16 8.22
CA HIS A 4 14.00 3.03 8.35
C HIS A 4 14.71 2.77 9.71
N PHE A 5 14.02 2.69 10.87
CA PHE A 5 14.63 2.81 12.20
C PHE A 5 14.17 1.79 13.26
N GLY A 6 13.37 0.77 12.89
CA GLY A 6 12.83 -0.19 13.86
C GLY A 6 11.77 0.42 14.78
N ILE A 7 11.20 -0.39 15.68
CA ILE A 7 10.18 0.01 16.66
C ILE A 7 10.60 -0.49 18.05
N ASP A 8 10.53 0.40 19.04
CA ASP A 8 10.90 0.09 20.42
C ASP A 8 9.68 -0.08 21.31
N TYR A 9 9.40 -1.33 21.70
CA TYR A 9 8.40 -1.73 22.68
C TYR A 9 9.01 -2.16 24.01
N SER A 10 10.26 -1.79 24.30
CA SER A 10 10.91 -2.14 25.58
C SER A 10 10.17 -1.62 26.82
N ALA A 11 9.29 -0.62 26.65
CA ALA A 11 8.47 -0.04 27.71
C ALA A 11 7.29 -0.93 28.16
N GLY A 12 6.85 -1.89 27.35
CA GLY A 12 5.68 -2.71 27.66
C GLY A 12 5.34 -3.73 26.57
N THR A 13 4.63 -4.78 26.98
CA THR A 13 4.09 -5.77 26.05
C THR A 13 2.94 -5.15 25.24
N GLU A 14 2.92 -5.45 23.94
CA GLU A 14 1.87 -5.01 23.03
C GLU A 14 0.90 -6.16 22.75
N GLN A 15 -0.40 -5.89 22.70
CA GLN A 15 -1.42 -6.90 22.42
C GLN A 15 -2.43 -6.39 21.40
N PHE A 16 -2.92 -7.31 20.57
CA PHE A 16 -4.04 -7.08 19.65
C PHE A 16 -4.73 -8.40 19.34
N ARG A 17 -5.91 -8.34 18.72
CA ARG A 17 -6.69 -9.52 18.31
C ARG A 17 -6.81 -9.58 16.79
N LEU A 18 -6.63 -10.78 16.26
CA LEU A 18 -7.00 -11.14 14.90
C LEU A 18 -8.26 -12.01 14.92
N LEU A 19 -9.12 -11.84 13.92
CA LEU A 19 -10.29 -12.68 13.65
C LEU A 19 -10.28 -13.08 12.17
N ASP A 20 -10.36 -14.37 11.87
CA ASP A 20 -10.40 -14.86 10.49
C ASP A 20 -11.83 -15.09 9.98
N ASP A 21 -11.93 -15.43 8.70
CA ASP A 21 -13.17 -15.76 7.99
C ASP A 21 -13.90 -16.99 8.53
N THR A 22 -13.23 -17.87 9.27
CA THR A 22 -13.86 -19.03 9.91
C THR A 22 -14.50 -18.68 11.27
N GLY A 23 -14.31 -17.44 11.73
CA GLY A 23 -14.74 -16.98 13.04
C GLY A 23 -13.73 -17.27 14.17
N THR A 24 -12.52 -17.73 13.84
CA THR A 24 -11.48 -18.02 14.84
C THR A 24 -10.78 -16.74 15.26
N THR A 25 -10.68 -16.51 16.57
CA THR A 25 -9.97 -15.37 17.15
C THR A 25 -8.62 -15.77 17.74
N VAL A 26 -7.59 -14.98 17.49
CA VAL A 26 -6.27 -15.12 18.12
C VAL A 26 -5.88 -13.81 18.78
N ASP A 27 -5.63 -13.86 20.10
CA ASP A 27 -5.02 -12.75 20.83
C ASP A 27 -3.50 -12.85 20.70
N VAL A 28 -2.92 -11.93 19.92
CA VAL A 28 -1.49 -11.85 19.66
C VAL A 28 -0.82 -10.99 20.73
N THR A 29 0.32 -11.46 21.23
CA THR A 29 1.12 -10.76 22.24
C THR A 29 2.55 -10.58 21.73
N LEU A 30 3.01 -9.33 21.56
CA LEU A 30 4.41 -9.03 21.29
C LEU A 30 5.13 -8.72 22.62
N PRO A 31 6.15 -9.51 23.00
CA PRO A 31 6.95 -9.23 24.19
C PRO A 31 7.62 -7.85 24.13
N ALA A 32 7.82 -7.24 25.31
CA ALA A 32 8.57 -6.00 25.42
C ALA A 32 10.02 -6.17 24.91
N ALA A 33 10.33 -5.54 23.78
CA ALA A 33 11.63 -5.61 23.12
C ALA A 33 11.83 -4.43 22.16
N ASP A 34 13.08 -4.21 21.78
CA ASP A 34 13.49 -3.22 20.78
C ASP A 34 13.70 -3.92 19.44
N TYR A 35 12.67 -3.88 18.59
CA TYR A 35 12.61 -4.58 17.31
C TYR A 35 13.32 -3.77 16.23
N LYS A 36 14.44 -4.30 15.71
CA LYS A 36 15.31 -3.62 14.74
C LYS A 36 14.81 -3.70 13.31
N SER A 37 13.96 -4.67 13.02
CA SER A 37 13.42 -4.90 11.67
C SER A 37 11.99 -5.40 11.73
N LEU A 38 11.30 -5.28 10.59
CA LEU A 38 9.96 -5.82 10.41
C LEU A 38 9.97 -7.35 10.54
N GLU A 39 11.05 -7.99 10.07
CA GLU A 39 11.26 -9.43 10.17
C GLU A 39 11.33 -9.90 11.64
N GLU A 40 11.90 -9.12 12.54
CA GLU A 40 11.91 -9.45 13.98
C GLU A 40 10.50 -9.38 14.58
N VAL A 41 9.68 -8.42 14.15
CA VAL A 41 8.27 -8.31 14.54
C VAL A 41 7.49 -9.52 14.02
N VAL A 42 7.62 -9.83 12.73
CA VAL A 42 6.98 -10.99 12.09
C VAL A 42 7.42 -12.29 12.80
N SER A 43 8.71 -12.43 13.14
CA SER A 43 9.22 -13.62 13.83
C SER A 43 8.70 -13.76 15.26
N ALA A 44 8.31 -12.66 15.94
CA ALA A 44 7.69 -12.73 17.26
C ALA A 44 6.19 -13.09 17.18
N ILE A 45 5.51 -12.71 16.10
CA ILE A 45 4.09 -12.97 15.90
C ILE A 45 3.83 -14.35 15.29
N ALA A 46 4.54 -14.71 14.22
CA ALA A 46 4.24 -15.89 13.40
C ALA A 46 4.06 -17.20 14.18
N PRO A 47 4.86 -17.53 15.21
CA PRO A 47 4.66 -18.73 16.00
C PRO A 47 3.30 -18.82 16.71
N GLN A 48 2.65 -17.68 16.98
CA GLN A 48 1.34 -17.60 17.65
C GLN A 48 0.18 -17.90 16.69
N LEU A 49 0.41 -17.82 15.38
CA LEU A 49 -0.58 -18.08 14.33
C LEU A 49 -0.44 -19.50 13.75
N VAL A 50 0.57 -20.26 14.15
CA VAL A 50 0.80 -21.62 13.65
C VAL A 50 -0.39 -22.52 13.99
N GLY A 51 -0.94 -23.17 12.96
CA GLY A 51 -2.10 -24.06 13.09
C GLY A 51 -3.45 -23.35 13.01
N GLN A 52 -3.46 -22.02 12.90
CA GLN A 52 -4.66 -21.22 12.67
C GLN A 52 -4.80 -20.90 11.17
N ASN A 53 -5.98 -20.44 10.75
CA ASN A 53 -6.23 -20.02 9.37
C ASN A 53 -5.68 -18.60 9.08
N MET A 54 -4.53 -18.27 9.66
CA MET A 54 -3.95 -16.94 9.64
C MET A 54 -2.43 -17.03 9.47
N ALA A 55 -1.85 -16.06 8.77
CA ALA A 55 -0.42 -15.85 8.70
C ALA A 55 -0.09 -14.36 8.77
N VAL A 56 1.17 -14.09 9.12
CA VAL A 56 1.75 -12.75 9.12
C VAL A 56 2.99 -12.77 8.25
N ARG A 57 3.19 -11.72 7.46
CA ARG A 57 4.38 -11.54 6.61
C ARG A 57 4.78 -10.08 6.52
N SER A 58 6.02 -9.85 6.09
CA SER A 58 6.47 -8.54 5.64
C SER A 58 6.20 -8.40 4.14
N ASP A 59 5.57 -7.30 3.73
CA ASP A 59 5.46 -6.87 2.34
C ASP A 59 6.05 -5.47 2.16
N GLY A 60 7.26 -5.43 1.61
CA GLY A 60 8.06 -4.20 1.52
C GLY A 60 8.27 -3.56 2.89
N ASN A 61 7.59 -2.44 3.14
CA ASN A 61 7.66 -1.66 4.38
C ASN A 61 6.38 -1.78 5.22
N ASN A 62 5.54 -2.78 4.98
CA ASN A 62 4.29 -2.98 5.69
C ASN A 62 4.25 -4.39 6.29
N ILE A 63 3.60 -4.52 7.45
CA ILE A 63 3.20 -5.82 7.95
C ILE A 63 1.84 -6.17 7.33
N GLU A 64 1.67 -7.42 6.94
CA GLU A 64 0.43 -7.92 6.39
C GLU A 64 -0.02 -9.14 7.20
N PHE A 65 -1.30 -9.12 7.60
CA PHE A 65 -1.99 -10.28 8.15
C PHE A 65 -2.91 -10.83 7.09
N VAL A 66 -2.79 -12.12 6.80
CA VAL A 66 -3.53 -12.78 5.74
C VAL A 66 -4.24 -14.01 6.26
N SER A 67 -5.47 -14.23 5.81
CA SER A 67 -6.13 -15.51 6.02
C SER A 67 -5.49 -16.54 5.08
N LEU A 68 -5.47 -17.80 5.50
CA LEU A 68 -5.08 -18.91 4.64
C LEU A 68 -6.24 -19.42 3.76
N THR A 69 -7.45 -18.90 3.97
CA THR A 69 -8.56 -19.03 3.00
C THR A 69 -8.22 -18.24 1.74
N GLU A 70 -8.56 -18.79 0.58
CA GLU A 70 -8.26 -18.17 -0.71
C GLU A 70 -9.42 -17.29 -1.22
N GLY A 71 -9.15 -16.39 -2.17
CA GLY A 71 -10.19 -15.62 -2.88
C GLY A 71 -11.03 -14.68 -2.01
N LYS A 72 -12.29 -14.48 -2.40
CA LYS A 72 -13.24 -13.52 -1.78
C LYS A 72 -13.62 -13.85 -0.34
N ASP A 73 -13.50 -15.13 0.04
CA ASP A 73 -13.84 -15.58 1.39
C ASP A 73 -12.69 -15.37 2.37
N SER A 74 -11.49 -15.02 1.88
CA SER A 74 -10.36 -14.63 2.70
C SER A 74 -10.68 -13.31 3.42
N SER A 75 -10.66 -13.32 4.75
CA SER A 75 -10.83 -12.11 5.55
C SER A 75 -10.01 -12.23 6.83
N ILE A 76 -9.33 -11.15 7.19
CA ILE A 76 -8.80 -10.94 8.54
C ILE A 76 -9.25 -9.60 9.06
N VAL A 77 -9.80 -9.60 10.28
CA VAL A 77 -10.05 -8.40 11.06
C VAL A 77 -8.95 -8.25 12.10
N ILE A 78 -8.31 -7.09 12.16
CA ILE A 78 -7.42 -6.70 13.25
C ILE A 78 -8.14 -5.72 14.18
N SER A 79 -8.04 -5.95 15.48
CA SER A 79 -8.66 -5.09 16.51
C SER A 79 -7.76 -5.00 17.73
N ASP A 80 -7.93 -3.96 18.54
CA ASP A 80 -7.19 -3.79 19.80
C ASP A 80 -7.53 -4.93 20.77
N GLY A 81 -8.76 -5.46 20.72
CA GLY A 81 -9.20 -6.73 21.32
C GLY A 81 -9.23 -6.79 22.86
N LEU A 82 -8.30 -6.10 23.53
CA LEU A 82 -8.02 -6.12 24.97
C LEU A 82 -7.55 -4.76 25.52
N GLY A 83 -7.27 -3.75 24.68
CA GLY A 83 -7.09 -2.37 25.11
C GLY A 83 -5.67 -2.03 25.62
N SER A 84 -4.64 -2.72 25.15
CA SER A 84 -3.26 -2.42 25.53
C SER A 84 -2.30 -2.52 24.36
N GLY A 85 -1.98 -1.36 23.77
CA GLY A 85 -0.86 -1.24 22.86
C GLY A 85 -0.90 0.04 22.01
N GLN A 86 0.23 0.37 21.40
CA GLN A 86 0.35 1.29 20.27
C GLN A 86 0.51 0.54 18.93
N PHE A 87 0.59 -0.80 18.93
CA PHE A 87 0.83 -1.60 17.71
C PHE A 87 -0.04 -1.20 16.51
N LEU A 88 -1.37 -1.13 16.68
CA LEU A 88 -2.26 -0.76 15.57
C LEU A 88 -1.87 0.63 15.03
N THR A 89 -1.68 1.62 15.91
CA THR A 89 -1.31 2.98 15.54
C THR A 89 0.07 3.05 14.85
N ASP A 90 1.07 2.33 15.37
CA ASP A 90 2.44 2.36 14.85
C ASP A 90 2.54 1.73 13.46
N PHE A 91 1.75 0.69 13.21
CA PHE A 91 1.67 0.02 11.91
C PHE A 91 0.60 0.62 10.98
N GLY A 92 -0.19 1.58 11.48
CA GLY A 92 -1.18 2.33 10.71
C GLY A 92 -2.52 1.62 10.52
N PHE A 93 -2.83 0.62 11.34
CA PHE A 93 -4.11 -0.06 11.35
C PHE A 93 -5.18 0.74 12.10
N THR A 94 -6.43 0.63 11.67
CA THR A 94 -7.59 1.09 12.43
C THR A 94 -8.17 -0.06 13.26
N ASP A 95 -8.75 0.25 14.42
CA ASP A 95 -9.45 -0.77 15.23
C ASP A 95 -10.65 -1.34 14.47
N GLY A 96 -10.67 -2.66 14.29
CA GLY A 96 -11.66 -3.35 13.46
C GLY A 96 -11.39 -3.25 11.96
N GLU A 97 -10.20 -2.85 11.54
CA GLU A 97 -9.81 -2.86 10.13
C GLU A 97 -9.89 -4.29 9.56
N ILE A 98 -10.48 -4.39 8.38
CA ILE A 98 -10.71 -5.66 7.69
C ILE A 98 -9.83 -5.70 6.44
N GLY A 99 -8.88 -6.62 6.40
CA GLY A 99 -8.25 -7.05 5.17
C GLY A 99 -9.12 -8.12 4.51
N GLN A 100 -9.65 -7.84 3.32
CA GLN A 100 -10.39 -8.83 2.53
C GLN A 100 -9.51 -9.28 1.36
N GLY A 101 -9.60 -10.57 1.04
CA GLY A 101 -9.00 -11.11 -0.17
C GLY A 101 -9.64 -10.51 -1.41
N VAL A 102 -8.86 -10.43 -2.48
CA VAL A 102 -9.38 -10.04 -3.78
C VAL A 102 -10.24 -11.19 -4.30
N ASP A 103 -11.49 -10.86 -4.67
CA ASP A 103 -12.40 -11.75 -5.36
C ASP A 103 -11.90 -12.05 -6.78
N LEU A 104 -11.03 -13.05 -6.88
CA LEU A 104 -10.45 -13.55 -8.12
C LEU A 104 -11.33 -14.68 -8.68
N THR A 105 -12.59 -14.38 -9.00
CA THR A 105 -13.52 -15.40 -9.48
C THR A 105 -13.56 -15.48 -11.00
N ALA A 106 -13.68 -16.71 -11.51
CA ALA A 106 -13.91 -16.96 -12.92
C ALA A 106 -15.33 -16.55 -13.30
N THR A 107 -15.46 -15.84 -14.41
CA THR A 107 -16.75 -15.46 -14.97
C THR A 107 -16.83 -15.95 -16.41
N ILE A 108 -17.98 -16.53 -16.77
CA ILE A 108 -18.42 -16.63 -18.17
C ILE A 108 -19.56 -15.64 -18.39
N THR A 109 -19.53 -14.94 -19.52
CA THR A 109 -20.52 -13.92 -19.86
C THR A 109 -21.09 -14.24 -21.22
N ALA A 110 -22.42 -14.33 -21.31
CA ALA A 110 -23.11 -14.52 -22.57
C ALA A 110 -22.78 -13.39 -23.55
N ILE A 111 -22.72 -13.71 -24.84
CA ILE A 111 -22.45 -12.73 -25.89
C ILE A 111 -23.70 -11.89 -26.17
N ASN A 112 -24.87 -12.52 -26.12
CA ASN A 112 -26.13 -11.94 -26.52
C ASN A 112 -27.10 -11.82 -25.35
N SER A 113 -27.73 -10.66 -25.23
CA SER A 113 -28.96 -10.51 -24.47
C SER A 113 -30.09 -11.28 -25.16
N LEU A 114 -30.87 -12.03 -24.40
CA LEU A 114 -32.03 -12.76 -24.93
C LEU A 114 -33.20 -11.80 -25.17
N ALA A 115 -33.93 -12.03 -26.26
CA ALA A 115 -35.21 -11.36 -26.49
C ALA A 115 -36.32 -12.09 -25.74
N PHE A 116 -36.97 -11.41 -24.79
CA PHE A 116 -38.05 -11.98 -23.98
C PHE A 116 -39.44 -11.68 -24.56
N PRO A 117 -40.43 -12.58 -24.39
CA PRO A 117 -40.36 -13.81 -23.61
C PRO A 117 -39.63 -14.96 -24.33
N VAL A 118 -38.98 -15.83 -23.56
CA VAL A 118 -38.42 -17.10 -24.06
C VAL A 118 -39.27 -18.27 -23.58
N ASP A 119 -39.52 -19.25 -24.44
CA ASP A 119 -40.40 -20.39 -24.16
C ASP A 119 -39.64 -21.71 -24.33
N TYR A 120 -39.43 -22.39 -23.19
CA TYR A 120 -38.82 -23.71 -23.11
C TYR A 120 -39.83 -24.79 -22.70
N SER A 121 -41.13 -24.47 -22.71
CA SER A 121 -42.19 -25.38 -22.23
C SER A 121 -42.46 -26.58 -23.15
N THR A 122 -42.13 -26.46 -24.44
CA THR A 122 -42.30 -27.55 -25.42
C THR A 122 -41.01 -28.29 -25.72
N THR A 123 -39.92 -27.54 -25.89
CA THR A 123 -38.59 -28.06 -26.18
C THR A 123 -37.69 -27.60 -25.05
N ASN A 124 -37.66 -28.39 -23.96
CA ASN A 124 -36.83 -28.07 -22.81
C ASN A 124 -35.40 -27.76 -23.25
N ALA A 125 -34.82 -26.70 -22.72
CA ALA A 125 -33.39 -26.46 -22.83
C ALA A 125 -32.68 -27.03 -21.61
N LYS A 126 -31.57 -27.72 -21.84
CA LYS A 126 -30.74 -28.31 -20.80
C LYS A 126 -29.29 -28.00 -21.08
N PHE A 127 -28.59 -27.61 -20.04
CA PHE A 127 -27.15 -27.41 -20.05
C PHE A 127 -26.58 -27.85 -18.70
N GLU A 128 -25.29 -28.01 -18.65
CA GLU A 128 -24.55 -28.38 -17.45
C GLU A 128 -23.58 -27.25 -17.11
N LEU A 129 -23.52 -26.92 -15.82
CA LEU A 129 -22.48 -26.07 -15.26
C LEU A 129 -21.51 -26.96 -14.51
N VAL A 130 -20.22 -26.76 -14.72
CA VAL A 130 -19.14 -27.55 -14.13
C VAL A 130 -18.13 -26.63 -13.46
N ASP A 131 -17.75 -26.97 -12.22
CA ASP A 131 -16.76 -26.24 -11.44
C ASP A 131 -15.31 -26.61 -11.82
N GLU A 132 -14.33 -26.10 -11.06
CA GLU A 132 -12.91 -26.33 -11.27
C GLU A 132 -12.45 -27.78 -11.08
N VAL A 133 -13.12 -28.55 -10.21
CA VAL A 133 -12.77 -29.93 -9.86
C VAL A 133 -13.51 -30.95 -10.73
N GLY A 134 -14.52 -30.49 -11.48
CA GLY A 134 -15.35 -31.32 -12.35
C GLY A 134 -16.68 -31.73 -11.74
N ASN A 135 -17.08 -31.16 -10.58
CA ASN A 135 -18.44 -31.35 -10.08
C ASN A 135 -19.41 -30.59 -10.98
N ALA A 136 -20.58 -31.16 -11.21
CA ALA A 136 -21.49 -30.68 -12.23
C ALA A 136 -22.94 -30.66 -11.76
N ALA A 137 -23.71 -29.69 -12.23
CA ALA A 137 -25.16 -29.69 -12.11
C ALA A 137 -25.83 -29.44 -13.45
N THR A 138 -26.86 -30.24 -13.73
CA THR A 138 -27.72 -30.06 -14.89
C THR A 138 -28.80 -29.05 -14.58
N ILE A 139 -28.86 -27.98 -15.38
CA ILE A 139 -29.95 -27.00 -15.37
C ILE A 139 -30.95 -27.40 -16.46
N THR A 140 -32.23 -27.45 -16.11
CA THR A 140 -33.34 -27.77 -17.01
C THR A 140 -34.34 -26.62 -17.05
N LEU A 141 -34.38 -25.92 -18.17
CA LEU A 141 -35.40 -24.91 -18.47
C LEU A 141 -36.59 -25.60 -19.12
N SER A 142 -37.77 -25.42 -18.54
CA SER A 142 -39.00 -26.08 -18.98
C SER A 142 -40.25 -25.21 -18.87
N GLY A 143 -40.07 -23.92 -18.57
CA GLY A 143 -41.14 -22.94 -18.44
C GLY A 143 -41.18 -21.90 -19.56
N VAL A 144 -42.11 -20.96 -19.41
CA VAL A 144 -42.14 -19.71 -20.18
C VAL A 144 -41.60 -18.61 -19.28
N TYR A 145 -40.56 -17.92 -19.74
CA TYR A 145 -39.89 -16.89 -18.96
C TYR A 145 -40.20 -15.51 -19.57
N PRO A 146 -40.98 -14.66 -18.88
CA PRO A 146 -41.40 -13.36 -19.41
C PRO A 146 -40.30 -12.30 -19.37
N THR A 147 -39.25 -12.49 -18.56
CA THR A 147 -38.17 -11.53 -18.34
C THR A 147 -36.85 -12.25 -18.05
N ASN A 148 -35.74 -11.54 -18.24
CA ASN A 148 -34.41 -12.02 -17.86
C ASN A 148 -34.32 -12.41 -16.38
N ALA A 149 -34.85 -11.56 -15.50
CA ALA A 149 -34.90 -11.83 -14.06
C ALA A 149 -35.67 -13.13 -13.72
N ALA A 150 -36.77 -13.43 -14.42
CA ALA A 150 -37.52 -14.66 -14.19
C ALA A 150 -36.76 -15.91 -14.65
N LEU A 151 -35.99 -15.79 -15.74
CA LEU A 151 -35.11 -16.88 -16.21
C LEU A 151 -33.93 -17.10 -15.25
N ILE A 152 -33.25 -16.01 -14.87
CA ILE A 152 -32.13 -16.05 -13.93
C ILE A 152 -32.57 -16.65 -12.59
N ALA A 153 -33.72 -16.24 -12.05
CA ALA A 153 -34.22 -16.77 -10.78
C ALA A 153 -34.50 -18.28 -10.81
N ASP A 154 -34.95 -18.84 -11.95
CA ASP A 154 -35.13 -20.29 -12.08
C ASP A 154 -33.79 -21.03 -12.20
N ILE A 155 -32.83 -20.47 -12.94
CA ILE A 155 -31.48 -21.02 -13.02
C ILE A 155 -30.81 -21.00 -11.64
N ASP A 156 -30.87 -19.88 -10.93
CA ASP A 156 -30.33 -19.70 -9.58
C ASP A 156 -30.94 -20.68 -8.57
N ALA A 157 -32.26 -20.85 -8.61
CA ALA A 157 -32.95 -21.82 -7.77
C ALA A 157 -32.47 -23.26 -8.03
N GLN A 158 -32.16 -23.62 -9.29
CA GLN A 158 -31.63 -24.94 -9.64
C GLN A 158 -30.17 -25.12 -9.23
N ILE A 159 -29.34 -24.08 -9.34
CA ILE A 159 -27.95 -24.07 -8.85
C ILE A 159 -27.96 -24.28 -7.32
N THR A 160 -28.75 -23.50 -6.59
CA THR A 160 -28.86 -23.55 -5.13
C THR A 160 -29.46 -24.87 -4.63
N ALA A 161 -30.40 -25.45 -5.38
CA ALA A 161 -31.00 -26.74 -5.04
C ALA A 161 -30.13 -27.95 -5.42
N SER A 162 -29.02 -27.74 -6.14
CA SER A 162 -28.07 -28.81 -6.44
C SER A 162 -27.37 -29.33 -5.18
N LEU A 163 -26.75 -30.50 -5.25
CA LEU A 163 -25.98 -31.02 -4.11
C LEU A 163 -24.71 -30.17 -3.91
N ALA A 164 -24.24 -30.10 -2.66
CA ALA A 164 -22.89 -29.59 -2.39
C ALA A 164 -21.83 -30.52 -3.01
N PRO A 165 -20.62 -30.02 -3.26
CA PRO A 165 -19.48 -30.85 -3.68
C PRO A 165 -19.29 -32.09 -2.78
N PRO A 166 -18.90 -33.25 -3.34
CA PRO A 166 -18.47 -33.47 -4.73
C PRO A 166 -19.60 -33.92 -5.69
N ALA A 167 -20.87 -33.83 -5.28
CA ALA A 167 -21.99 -34.38 -6.06
C ALA A 167 -22.80 -33.33 -6.84
N GLY A 168 -22.42 -32.05 -6.73
CA GLY A 168 -23.05 -30.92 -7.41
C GLY A 168 -22.23 -29.66 -7.19
N ILE A 169 -22.83 -28.49 -7.47
CA ILE A 169 -22.14 -27.19 -7.52
C ILE A 169 -22.71 -26.16 -6.54
N SER A 170 -23.60 -26.58 -5.62
CA SER A 170 -24.19 -25.65 -4.65
C SER A 170 -23.08 -25.09 -3.77
N GLY A 171 -22.90 -23.77 -3.80
CA GLY A 171 -21.80 -23.11 -3.09
C GLY A 171 -20.50 -22.96 -3.90
N GLU A 172 -20.49 -23.36 -5.18
CA GLU A 172 -19.30 -23.27 -6.06
C GLU A 172 -19.49 -22.38 -7.30
N ILE A 173 -20.73 -22.24 -7.78
CA ILE A 173 -21.09 -21.39 -8.91
C ILE A 173 -22.35 -20.60 -8.56
N GLU A 174 -22.41 -19.34 -8.99
CA GLU A 174 -23.56 -18.43 -8.89
C GLU A 174 -23.88 -17.83 -10.27
N ILE A 175 -25.11 -17.35 -10.45
CA ILE A 175 -25.54 -16.54 -11.59
C ILE A 175 -25.79 -15.10 -11.13
N ASP A 176 -25.27 -14.09 -11.82
CA ASP A 176 -25.51 -12.69 -11.42
C ASP A 176 -27.02 -12.36 -11.58
N PRO A 177 -27.71 -11.97 -10.50
CA PRO A 177 -29.15 -11.75 -10.49
C PRO A 177 -29.61 -10.56 -11.36
N THR A 178 -28.69 -9.69 -11.76
CA THR A 178 -28.95 -8.45 -12.48
C THR A 178 -28.29 -8.39 -13.86
N ALA A 179 -27.45 -9.36 -14.21
CA ALA A 179 -26.68 -9.33 -15.45
C ALA A 179 -27.55 -9.46 -16.70
N ASP A 180 -27.30 -8.57 -17.66
CA ASP A 180 -27.80 -8.63 -19.03
C ASP A 180 -26.68 -8.15 -19.98
N PRO A 181 -26.01 -9.05 -20.72
CA PRO A 181 -26.29 -10.48 -20.91
C PRO A 181 -25.95 -11.35 -19.68
N ILE A 182 -26.49 -12.58 -19.63
CA ILE A 182 -26.36 -13.53 -18.50
C ILE A 182 -24.90 -13.80 -18.14
N GLN A 183 -24.58 -13.84 -16.84
CA GLN A 183 -23.24 -14.14 -16.33
C GLN A 183 -23.27 -15.22 -15.26
N PHE A 184 -22.34 -16.17 -15.35
CA PHE A 184 -22.08 -17.15 -14.30
C PHE A 184 -20.71 -16.90 -13.71
N HIS A 185 -20.65 -16.89 -12.38
CA HIS A 185 -19.45 -16.64 -11.61
C HIS A 185 -19.14 -17.88 -10.79
N SER A 186 -17.88 -18.29 -10.75
CA SER A 186 -17.44 -19.23 -9.72
C SER A 186 -17.46 -18.48 -8.39
N ILE A 187 -17.82 -19.15 -7.32
CA ILE A 187 -17.66 -18.67 -5.95
C ILE A 187 -16.58 -19.47 -5.20
N SER A 188 -15.89 -20.37 -5.90
CA SER A 188 -14.73 -21.11 -5.39
C SER A 188 -13.61 -20.14 -4.99
N SER A 189 -13.08 -20.36 -3.79
CA SER A 189 -11.90 -19.73 -3.26
C SER A 189 -10.64 -20.29 -3.94
N GLY A 190 -9.96 -19.50 -4.78
CA GLY A 190 -8.60 -19.83 -5.20
C GLY A 190 -8.15 -19.33 -6.57
N GLY A 191 -6.86 -19.47 -6.85
CA GLY A 191 -6.26 -19.04 -8.12
C GLY A 191 -6.64 -19.90 -9.34
N SER A 192 -7.40 -20.98 -9.12
CA SER A 192 -7.80 -21.96 -10.16
C SER A 192 -9.30 -21.99 -10.44
N SER A 193 -10.07 -21.02 -9.94
CA SER A 193 -11.52 -20.97 -10.17
C SER A 193 -11.83 -21.03 -11.66
N THR A 194 -12.74 -21.91 -12.05
CA THR A 194 -13.29 -21.96 -13.42
C THR A 194 -14.79 -22.15 -13.38
N VAL A 195 -15.48 -21.60 -14.37
CA VAL A 195 -16.85 -21.97 -14.70
C VAL A 195 -16.83 -22.54 -16.10
N THR A 196 -17.35 -23.75 -16.27
CA THR A 196 -17.55 -24.36 -17.59
C THR A 196 -19.03 -24.56 -17.85
N ILE A 197 -19.49 -24.26 -19.07
CA ILE A 197 -20.86 -24.51 -19.51
C ILE A 197 -20.88 -25.51 -20.67
N ASN A 198 -21.67 -26.58 -20.55
CA ASN A 198 -21.80 -27.62 -21.57
C ASN A 198 -23.24 -27.74 -22.05
N GLN A 199 -23.44 -27.82 -23.37
CA GLN A 199 -24.76 -28.01 -23.94
C GLN A 199 -25.21 -29.47 -23.76
N ILE A 200 -26.43 -29.67 -23.25
CA ILE A 200 -27.08 -30.99 -23.25
C ILE A 200 -28.15 -31.05 -24.35
N SER A 201 -29.07 -30.08 -24.41
CA SER A 201 -30.16 -30.04 -25.39
C SER A 201 -30.87 -28.69 -25.45
N GLY A 202 -31.60 -28.40 -26.53
CA GLY A 202 -32.29 -27.12 -26.73
C GLY A 202 -31.36 -26.04 -27.29
N ASP A 203 -31.80 -24.78 -27.22
CA ASP A 203 -31.17 -23.63 -27.88
C ASP A 203 -30.71 -22.51 -26.92
N PHE A 204 -30.74 -22.73 -25.60
CA PHE A 204 -30.32 -21.74 -24.61
C PHE A 204 -28.89 -21.22 -24.85
N LEU A 205 -27.89 -22.10 -24.98
CA LEU A 205 -26.50 -21.68 -25.26
C LEU A 205 -26.40 -20.95 -26.61
N THR A 206 -27.05 -21.46 -27.67
CA THR A 206 -27.03 -20.80 -28.97
C THR A 206 -27.72 -19.43 -28.97
N GLY A 207 -28.78 -19.26 -28.18
CA GLY A 207 -29.51 -18.00 -28.07
C GLY A 207 -28.74 -16.94 -27.27
N THR A 208 -28.07 -17.37 -26.19
CA THR A 208 -27.19 -16.52 -25.37
C THR A 208 -25.81 -16.29 -26.02
N GLY A 209 -25.45 -17.10 -27.02
CA GLY A 209 -24.15 -17.04 -27.69
C GLY A 209 -23.03 -17.74 -26.93
N PHE A 210 -23.35 -18.52 -25.89
CA PHE A 210 -22.38 -19.41 -25.25
C PHE A 210 -22.00 -20.57 -26.19
N GLU A 211 -20.75 -21.03 -26.10
CA GLU A 211 -20.28 -22.25 -26.76
C GLU A 211 -20.28 -23.45 -25.80
N SER A 212 -20.58 -24.65 -26.30
CA SER A 212 -20.48 -25.85 -25.47
C SER A 212 -19.01 -26.15 -25.15
N GLY A 213 -18.70 -26.26 -23.85
CA GLY A 213 -17.33 -26.37 -23.36
C GLY A 213 -16.64 -25.01 -23.20
N GLU A 214 -17.38 -23.89 -23.28
CA GLU A 214 -16.86 -22.58 -22.95
C GLU A 214 -16.46 -22.52 -21.48
N ARG A 215 -15.26 -21.98 -21.22
CA ARG A 215 -14.65 -21.91 -19.90
C ARG A 215 -14.27 -20.47 -19.56
N GLY A 216 -14.80 -20.00 -18.45
CA GLY A 216 -14.40 -18.74 -17.82
C GLY A 216 -13.23 -19.02 -16.89
N ASN A 217 -12.16 -18.26 -17.07
CA ASN A 217 -10.99 -18.31 -16.21
C ASN A 217 -10.80 -16.94 -15.55
N VAL A 218 -10.14 -16.93 -14.40
CA VAL A 218 -9.81 -15.77 -13.56
C VAL A 218 -9.05 -14.62 -14.30
N PHE A 219 -8.53 -14.89 -15.51
CA PHE A 219 -7.57 -14.04 -16.21
C PHE A 219 -8.02 -12.59 -16.53
N TYR A 220 -9.31 -12.30 -16.68
CA TYR A 220 -9.75 -10.97 -17.13
C TYR A 220 -9.86 -9.93 -16.00
N LYS A 221 -10.22 -10.34 -14.78
CA LYS A 221 -10.32 -9.42 -13.63
C LYS A 221 -8.94 -9.18 -13.00
N THR A 222 -8.13 -10.22 -12.87
CA THR A 222 -6.78 -10.14 -12.32
C THR A 222 -5.88 -9.18 -13.08
N VAL A 223 -5.98 -9.12 -14.41
CA VAL A 223 -5.15 -8.19 -15.18
C VAL A 223 -5.51 -6.74 -14.87
N ASN A 224 -6.80 -6.40 -14.77
CA ASN A 224 -7.19 -5.02 -14.46
C ASN A 224 -6.84 -4.61 -13.02
N ASP A 225 -7.04 -5.51 -12.06
CA ASP A 225 -6.71 -5.24 -10.65
C ASP A 225 -5.18 -5.16 -10.46
N VAL A 226 -4.41 -6.07 -11.07
CA VAL A 226 -2.94 -6.00 -11.07
C VAL A 226 -2.44 -4.73 -11.79
N LEU A 227 -3.09 -4.29 -12.87
CA LEU A 227 -2.75 -3.04 -13.53
C LEU A 227 -3.04 -1.82 -12.64
N ALA A 228 -4.14 -1.83 -11.89
CA ALA A 228 -4.47 -0.76 -10.94
C ALA A 228 -3.48 -0.71 -9.76
N ASP A 229 -3.06 -1.86 -9.24
CA ASP A 229 -2.04 -1.95 -8.20
C ASP A 229 -0.68 -1.47 -8.70
N LEU A 230 -0.30 -1.84 -9.94
CA LEU A 230 0.92 -1.35 -10.58
C LEU A 230 0.88 0.17 -10.79
N ASP A 231 -0.24 0.73 -11.22
CA ASP A 231 -0.42 2.18 -11.39
C ASP A 231 -0.30 2.92 -10.04
N THR A 232 -0.83 2.34 -8.97
CA THR A 232 -0.71 2.86 -7.61
C THR A 232 0.74 2.83 -7.13
N ALA A 233 1.45 1.71 -7.33
CA ALA A 233 2.86 1.58 -6.99
C ALA A 233 3.73 2.57 -7.77
N LEU A 234 3.48 2.73 -9.07
CA LEU A 234 4.19 3.70 -9.91
C LEU A 234 3.95 5.14 -9.44
N SER A 235 2.72 5.47 -9.06
CA SER A 235 2.37 6.79 -8.52
C SER A 235 3.15 7.10 -7.24
N ASN A 236 3.26 6.14 -6.32
CA ASN A 236 4.03 6.28 -5.09
C ASN A 236 5.54 6.49 -5.34
N ILE A 237 6.11 5.79 -6.33
CA ILE A 237 7.51 5.96 -6.75
C ILE A 237 7.72 7.37 -7.31
N ILE A 238 6.80 7.85 -8.16
CA ILE A 238 6.87 9.21 -8.75
C ILE A 238 6.79 10.27 -7.65
N GLU A 239 5.89 10.13 -6.68
CA GLU A 239 5.78 11.05 -5.55
C GLU A 239 7.06 11.07 -4.71
N THR A 240 7.59 9.89 -4.39
CA THR A 240 8.84 9.75 -3.63
C THR A 240 10.00 10.40 -4.37
N ARG A 241 10.15 10.15 -5.67
CA ARG A 241 11.19 10.76 -6.51
C ARG A 241 11.06 12.28 -6.56
N THR A 242 9.83 12.78 -6.65
CA THR A 242 9.54 14.22 -6.64
C THR A 242 9.91 14.86 -5.31
N SER A 243 9.58 14.19 -4.19
CA SER A 243 9.94 14.61 -2.83
C SER A 243 11.46 14.65 -2.63
N VAL A 244 12.18 13.61 -3.07
CA VAL A 244 13.65 13.57 -3.05
C VAL A 244 14.25 14.69 -3.89
N GLY A 245 13.71 14.94 -5.09
CA GLY A 245 14.14 16.06 -5.94
C GLY A 245 13.85 17.44 -5.33
N GLY A 246 12.77 17.58 -4.57
CA GLY A 246 12.48 18.79 -3.79
C GLY A 246 13.46 19.01 -2.64
N ARG A 247 13.78 17.94 -1.89
CA ARG A 247 14.80 17.96 -0.83
C ARG A 247 16.20 18.25 -1.37
N GLY A 248 16.55 17.68 -2.53
CA GLY A 248 17.80 17.96 -3.23
C GLY A 248 17.95 19.45 -3.52
N ARG A 249 16.93 20.07 -4.13
CA ARG A 249 16.92 21.53 -4.37
C ARG A 249 17.04 22.35 -3.09
N ALA A 250 16.36 21.96 -2.01
CA ALA A 250 16.47 22.65 -0.73
C ALA A 250 17.88 22.55 -0.12
N LEU A 251 18.57 21.42 -0.32
CA LEU A 251 19.97 21.24 0.09
C LEU A 251 20.92 22.08 -0.77
N ASP A 252 20.74 22.10 -2.09
CA ASP A 252 21.52 22.93 -3.00
C ASP A 252 21.38 24.43 -2.64
N ASP A 253 20.15 24.89 -2.38
CA ASP A 253 19.88 26.27 -1.94
C ASP A 253 20.54 26.58 -0.59
N GLN A 254 20.58 25.60 0.32
CA GLN A 254 21.22 25.74 1.63
C GLN A 254 22.75 25.77 1.52
N GLU A 255 23.33 25.01 0.60
CA GLU A 255 24.78 25.00 0.30
C GLU A 255 25.21 26.37 -0.25
N ILE A 256 24.48 26.91 -1.25
CA ILE A 256 24.74 28.24 -1.81
C ILE A 256 24.65 29.34 -0.74
N GLN A 257 23.64 29.28 0.13
CA GLN A 257 23.52 30.23 1.25
C GLN A 257 24.68 30.11 2.24
N ASN A 258 25.14 28.89 2.51
CA ASN A 258 26.27 28.67 3.40
C ASN A 258 27.57 29.21 2.80
N GLU A 259 27.84 28.94 1.52
CA GLU A 259 29.00 29.50 0.81
C GLU A 259 28.99 31.03 0.83
N LYS A 260 27.82 31.65 0.61
CA LYS A 260 27.67 33.10 0.72
C LYS A 260 27.95 33.60 2.13
N PHE A 261 27.43 32.93 3.14
CA PHE A 261 27.66 33.30 4.54
C PHE A 261 29.14 33.22 4.91
N VAL A 262 29.83 32.15 4.48
CA VAL A 262 31.29 31.99 4.66
C VAL A 262 32.05 33.13 3.97
N PHE A 263 31.69 33.47 2.73
CA PHE A 263 32.32 34.57 2.00
C PHE A 263 32.10 35.94 2.67
N ASP A 264 30.88 36.23 3.12
CA ASP A 264 30.55 37.49 3.80
C ASP A 264 31.31 37.60 5.15
N MET A 265 31.46 36.48 5.88
CA MET A 265 32.28 36.43 7.10
C MET A 265 33.77 36.66 6.81
N GLN A 266 34.32 36.02 5.77
CA GLN A 266 35.71 36.24 5.34
C GLN A 266 35.97 37.70 4.95
N THR A 267 35.03 38.31 4.22
CA THR A 267 35.10 39.73 3.84
C THR A 267 35.05 40.63 5.08
N THR A 268 34.14 40.34 6.02
CA THR A 268 34.02 41.10 7.28
C THR A 268 35.29 40.99 8.12
N LEU A 269 35.85 39.79 8.23
CA LEU A 269 37.12 39.56 8.93
C LEU A 269 38.26 40.35 8.28
N SER A 270 38.40 40.30 6.95
CA SER A 270 39.41 41.05 6.21
C SER A 270 39.31 42.56 6.45
N VAL A 271 38.10 43.14 6.45
CA VAL A 271 37.91 44.57 6.72
C VAL A 271 38.29 44.95 8.15
N ILE A 272 38.00 44.08 9.13
CA ILE A 272 38.37 44.31 10.53
C ILE A 272 39.89 44.22 10.70
N GLU A 273 40.54 43.21 10.13
CA GLU A 273 42.00 43.05 10.18
C GLU A 273 42.74 44.19 9.45
N ASP A 274 42.33 44.55 8.22
CA ASP A 274 42.98 45.61 7.43
C ASP A 274 42.85 47.02 8.03
N LEU A 275 41.72 47.30 8.71
CA LEU A 275 41.50 48.57 9.40
C LEU A 275 42.46 48.74 10.59
N ASP A 276 42.69 47.67 11.35
CA ASP A 276 43.60 47.70 12.50
C ASP A 276 45.05 47.93 12.03
N PHE A 277 45.51 47.23 10.98
CA PHE A 277 46.85 47.47 10.42
C PHE A 277 47.04 48.92 9.93
N THR A 278 46.05 49.50 9.25
CA THR A 278 46.13 50.88 8.73
C THR A 278 46.15 51.91 9.86
N GLU A 279 45.29 51.76 10.86
CA GLU A 279 45.22 52.63 12.04
C GLU A 279 46.49 52.51 12.90
N ALA A 280 47.01 51.29 13.09
CA ALA A 280 48.24 51.04 13.83
C ALA A 280 49.46 51.70 13.16
N ILE A 281 49.59 51.61 11.84
CA ILE A 281 50.65 52.29 11.08
C ILE A 281 50.51 53.81 11.17
N SER A 282 49.28 54.34 11.10
CA SER A 282 49.02 55.78 11.23
C SER A 282 49.43 56.29 12.62
N ARG A 283 49.01 55.61 13.69
CA ARG A 283 49.39 55.93 15.07
C ARG A 283 50.90 55.84 15.27
N PHE A 284 51.53 54.79 14.77
CA PHE A 284 52.98 54.63 14.86
C PHE A 284 53.74 55.76 14.16
N ASN A 285 53.28 56.22 12.98
CA ASN A 285 53.88 57.36 12.30
C ASN A 285 53.67 58.67 13.09
N ILE A 286 52.49 58.89 13.66
CA ILE A 286 52.23 60.07 14.53
C ILE A 286 53.15 60.04 15.75
N GLU A 287 53.31 58.89 16.40
CA GLU A 287 54.20 58.71 17.54
C GLU A 287 55.67 58.92 17.16
N GLN A 288 56.11 58.43 16.00
CA GLN A 288 57.45 58.71 15.48
C GLN A 288 57.68 60.20 15.21
N VAL A 289 56.73 60.89 14.58
CA VAL A 289 56.82 62.33 14.30
C VAL A 289 56.84 63.12 15.61
N ALA A 290 55.99 62.75 16.58
CA ALA A 290 55.98 63.36 17.90
C ALA A 290 57.31 63.14 18.63
N LEU A 291 57.87 61.93 18.57
CA LEU A 291 59.17 61.61 19.15
C LEU A 291 60.30 62.41 18.50
N GLN A 292 60.33 62.52 17.17
CA GLN A 292 61.31 63.34 16.45
C GLN A 292 61.18 64.83 16.80
N ALA A 293 59.95 65.35 16.87
CA ALA A 293 59.68 66.73 17.26
C ALA A 293 60.11 67.00 18.70
N ALA A 294 59.83 66.08 19.63
CA ALA A 294 60.26 66.16 21.03
C ALA A 294 61.78 66.12 21.14
N GLN A 295 62.47 65.27 20.38
CA GLN A 295 63.94 65.22 20.32
C GLN A 295 64.52 66.54 19.78
N GLN A 296 63.95 67.10 18.71
CA GLN A 296 64.38 68.40 18.16
C GLN A 296 64.12 69.55 19.14
N ALA A 297 62.95 69.57 19.79
CA ALA A 297 62.61 70.55 20.81
C ALA A 297 63.54 70.43 22.02
N TYR A 298 63.84 69.22 22.46
CA TYR A 298 64.80 68.94 23.53
C TYR A 298 66.20 69.44 23.16
N SER A 299 66.70 69.16 21.94
CA SER A 299 67.97 69.70 21.46
C SER A 299 67.97 71.23 21.38
N LYS A 300 66.86 71.87 20.99
CA LYS A 300 66.75 73.34 20.98
C LYS A 300 66.70 73.94 22.40
N VAL A 301 65.97 73.32 23.32
CA VAL A 301 65.89 73.76 24.73
C VAL A 301 67.22 73.53 25.45
N GLN A 302 67.91 72.41 25.19
CA GLN A 302 69.28 72.21 25.67
C GLN A 302 70.25 73.27 25.15
N ASN A 303 70.08 73.76 23.91
CA ASN A 303 70.87 74.88 23.37
C ASN A 303 70.47 76.26 23.96
N LEU A 304 69.28 76.41 24.55
CA LEU A 304 68.79 77.66 25.16
C LEU A 304 69.04 77.70 26.69
N SER A 305 69.07 76.55 27.35
CA SER A 305 69.35 76.42 28.77
C SER A 305 70.86 76.48 29.00
N LEU A 306 71.34 77.70 29.25
CA LEU A 306 72.40 77.96 30.23
C LEU A 306 73.87 77.75 29.79
N PHE A 307 74.20 77.88 28.51
CA PHE A 307 75.61 78.06 28.07
C PHE A 307 75.87 79.21 27.09
N ASN A 308 74.88 80.06 26.83
CA ASN A 308 75.07 81.32 26.07
C ASN A 308 74.84 82.58 26.93
N PHE A 309 74.75 82.45 28.25
CA PHE A 309 74.64 83.58 29.18
C PHE A 309 75.72 83.59 30.29
N LEU A 310 76.69 82.69 30.22
CA LEU A 310 77.95 82.75 30.97
C LEU A 310 79.10 82.56 29.96
#